data_AF-A0A2B7Z0H3-F1
#
_entry.id   AF-A0A2B7Z0H3-F1
#
_cell.length_a   1.000
_cell.length_b   1.000
_cell.length_c   1.000
_cell.angle_alpha   90.00
_cell.angle_beta   90.00
_cell.angle_gamma   90.00
#
_symmetry.space_group_name_H-M   'P 1'
#
loop_
_entity.id
_entity.type
_entity.pdbx_description
1 polymer ?
#
loop_
_entity_poly.entity_id
_entity_poly.type
_entity_poly.pdbx_seq_one_letter_code
_entity_poly.pdbx_strand_id
1 'polypeptide(L)'
;MAPSNGALNGSHPTLESHEASLVDLAAHELPQVLALPGKEAQILELYDRIHEQELETALLSQEYAQPASVDDVDKELARAEQDLLEARATYSVRTKAIEAVLMADPSIQSIYSTTSTPISRALLPLIHRRDILSLIHENLARSHATCAQALSNAEVENLRIVQKNQELVQELLVLTGDDESWKDEITDQRLKSQLEKAERGNRDARADYVRIKHIISAAIVASGIDWASDEQLRDLVVDEEDI
;
A
#
# COMPACT_ATOMS: atom_id res chain seq x y z
N MET A 1 -4.06 -12.18 -54.29
CA MET A 1 -4.99 -11.21 -53.67
C MET A 1 -5.46 -11.80 -52.36
N ALA A 2 -5.04 -11.18 -51.25
CA ALA A 2 -5.42 -11.34 -49.83
C ALA A 2 -5.31 -12.75 -49.19
N PRO A 3 -4.96 -12.87 -47.89
CA PRO A 3 -5.69 -12.21 -46.82
C PRO A 3 -4.88 -11.20 -45.99
N SER A 4 -5.66 -10.27 -45.47
CA SER A 4 -5.37 -9.24 -44.47
C SER A 4 -4.81 -9.80 -43.17
N ASN A 5 -3.65 -9.30 -42.74
CA ASN A 5 -3.21 -9.41 -41.35
C ASN A 5 -3.65 -8.13 -40.62
N GLY A 6 -4.77 -8.23 -39.90
CA GLY A 6 -5.14 -7.27 -38.87
C GLY A 6 -4.33 -7.55 -37.62
N ALA A 7 -3.40 -6.66 -37.29
CA ALA A 7 -2.76 -6.62 -35.98
C ALA A 7 -3.36 -5.46 -35.18
N LEU A 8 -4.42 -5.80 -34.44
CA LEU A 8 -4.76 -5.37 -33.09
C LEU A 8 -4.12 -4.04 -32.62
N ASN A 9 -4.77 -2.93 -32.98
CA ASN A 9 -4.77 -1.74 -32.13
C ASN A 9 -5.54 -2.08 -30.84
N GLY A 10 -4.82 -2.59 -29.84
CA GLY A 10 -5.30 -2.61 -28.46
C GLY A 10 -5.12 -1.22 -27.87
N SER A 11 -6.16 -0.40 -27.95
CA SER A 11 -6.24 0.88 -27.25
C SER A 11 -6.11 0.64 -25.74
N HIS A 12 -4.97 0.99 -25.14
CA HIS A 12 -4.87 1.20 -23.69
C HIS A 12 -5.54 2.56 -23.39
N PRO A 13 -6.75 2.62 -22.80
CA PRO A 13 -7.55 3.84 -22.82
C PRO A 13 -7.20 4.88 -21.74
N THR A 14 -6.07 4.76 -21.05
CA THR A 14 -5.77 5.62 -19.88
C THR A 14 -4.33 6.07 -19.75
N LEU A 15 -3.45 5.70 -20.68
CA LEU A 15 -2.04 6.10 -20.61
C LEU A 15 -1.87 7.44 -21.32
N GLU A 16 -1.31 8.43 -20.64
CA GLU A 16 -0.96 9.69 -21.30
C GLU A 16 0.05 9.43 -22.44
N SER A 17 0.09 10.30 -23.45
CA SER A 17 0.98 10.15 -24.64
C SER A 17 2.44 9.85 -24.27
N HIS A 18 2.91 10.42 -23.16
CA HIS A 18 4.25 10.17 -22.62
C HIS A 18 4.37 8.78 -22.01
N GLU A 19 3.37 8.29 -21.26
CA GLU A 19 3.35 6.94 -20.68
C GLU A 19 3.27 5.86 -21.76
N ALA A 20 2.50 6.08 -22.83
CA ALA A 20 2.46 5.19 -23.99
C ALA A 20 3.83 5.09 -24.69
N SER A 21 4.57 6.19 -24.76
CA SER A 21 5.93 6.22 -25.32
C SER A 21 6.93 5.47 -24.43
N LEU A 22 6.75 5.48 -23.10
CA LEU A 22 7.56 4.73 -22.16
C LEU A 22 7.30 3.21 -22.25
N VAL A 23 6.04 2.82 -22.47
CA VAL A 23 5.67 1.41 -22.71
C VAL A 23 6.25 0.91 -24.03
N ASP A 24 6.23 1.72 -25.09
CA ASP A 24 6.82 1.37 -26.38
C ASP A 24 8.36 1.21 -26.29
N LEU A 25 9.01 2.08 -25.51
CA LEU A 25 10.45 1.97 -25.21
C LEU A 25 10.79 0.71 -24.40
N ALA A 26 9.91 0.29 -23.48
CA ALA A 26 10.03 -0.96 -22.74
C ALA A 26 9.70 -2.21 -23.59
N ALA A 27 8.88 -2.05 -24.64
CA ALA A 27 8.42 -3.12 -25.52
C ALA A 27 9.43 -3.50 -26.62
N HIS A 28 10.55 -2.78 -26.78
CA HIS A 28 11.61 -3.16 -27.72
C HIS A 28 12.10 -4.59 -27.38
N GLU A 29 11.75 -5.54 -28.25
CA GLU A 29 12.06 -6.97 -28.11
C GLU A 29 13.57 -7.20 -28.25
N LEU A 30 14.17 -7.83 -27.23
CA LEU A 30 15.49 -8.43 -27.36
C LEU A 30 15.34 -9.85 -27.92
N PRO A 31 16.30 -10.31 -28.75
CA PRO A 31 16.37 -11.71 -29.14
C PRO A 31 16.58 -12.51 -27.87
N GLN A 32 15.55 -13.27 -27.48
CA GLN A 32 15.51 -14.28 -26.42
C GLN A 32 16.20 -13.85 -25.12
N VAL A 33 15.39 -13.70 -24.06
CA VAL A 33 15.80 -13.97 -22.66
C VAL A 33 16.97 -14.93 -22.71
N LEU A 34 18.17 -14.45 -22.34
CA LEU A 34 19.40 -15.24 -22.36
C LEU A 34 19.07 -16.56 -21.69
N ALA A 35 18.82 -17.59 -22.51
CA ALA A 35 18.58 -18.92 -22.02
C ALA A 35 19.94 -19.30 -21.44
N LEU A 36 20.07 -19.15 -20.12
CA LEU A 36 21.29 -19.43 -19.40
C LEU A 36 21.74 -20.81 -19.90
N PRO A 37 22.92 -20.94 -20.52
CA PRO A 37 23.40 -22.23 -20.98
C PRO A 37 23.30 -23.23 -19.83
N GLY A 38 22.92 -24.48 -20.08
CA GLY A 38 22.51 -25.42 -19.01
C GLY A 38 23.50 -25.58 -17.84
N LYS A 39 24.78 -25.23 -18.04
CA LYS A 39 25.80 -25.17 -16.99
C LYS A 39 25.58 -24.02 -16.00
N GLU A 40 25.17 -22.85 -16.45
CA GLU A 40 24.90 -21.69 -15.58
C GLU A 40 23.64 -21.92 -14.75
N ALA A 41 22.59 -22.50 -15.34
CA ALA A 41 21.41 -22.93 -14.61
C ALA A 41 21.76 -23.99 -13.54
N GLN A 42 22.62 -24.95 -13.88
CA GLN A 42 23.10 -25.95 -12.94
C GLN A 42 23.94 -25.35 -11.80
N ILE A 43 24.74 -24.31 -12.08
CA ILE A 43 25.51 -23.61 -11.04
C ILE A 43 24.57 -22.90 -10.06
N LEU A 44 23.51 -22.26 -10.54
CA LEU A 44 22.50 -21.63 -9.69
C LEU A 44 21.74 -22.66 -8.84
N GLU A 45 21.33 -23.78 -9.43
CA GLU A 45 20.69 -24.88 -8.69
C GLU A 45 21.60 -25.44 -7.60
N LEU A 46 22.90 -25.59 -7.89
CA LEU A 46 23.89 -26.02 -6.90
C LEU A 46 24.10 -24.97 -5.80
N TYR A 47 24.07 -23.68 -6.14
CA TYR A 47 24.16 -22.59 -5.15
C TYR A 47 22.99 -22.64 -4.18
N ASP A 48 21.76 -22.74 -4.68
CA ASP A 48 20.54 -22.83 -3.86
C ASP A 48 20.60 -24.06 -2.95
N ARG A 49 21.03 -25.21 -3.49
CA ARG A 49 21.18 -26.45 -2.74
C ARG A 49 22.25 -26.38 -1.65
N ILE A 50 23.39 -25.73 -1.92
CA ILE A 50 24.42 -25.52 -0.90
C ILE A 50 23.85 -24.66 0.24
N HIS A 51 23.10 -23.61 -0.10
CA HIS A 51 22.50 -22.74 0.89
C HIS A 51 21.46 -23.45 1.77
N GLU A 52 20.64 -24.33 1.16
CA GLU A 52 19.71 -25.20 1.89
C GLU A 52 20.45 -26.15 2.85
N GLN A 53 21.54 -26.77 2.40
CA GLN A 53 22.37 -27.64 3.24
C GLN A 53 23.05 -26.89 4.40
N GLU A 54 23.52 -25.67 4.15
CA GLU A 54 24.05 -24.79 5.20
C GLU A 54 22.98 -24.49 6.25
N LEU A 55 21.73 -24.26 5.85
CA LEU A 55 20.62 -24.05 6.77
C LEU A 55 20.28 -25.32 7.55
N GLU A 56 20.22 -26.48 6.90
CA GLU A 56 19.99 -27.78 7.56
C GLU A 56 21.08 -28.08 8.60
N THR A 57 22.35 -27.88 8.24
CA THR A 57 23.48 -28.08 9.16
C THR A 57 23.46 -27.09 10.33
N ALA A 58 23.09 -25.84 10.09
CA ALA A 58 22.90 -24.85 11.15
C ALA A 58 21.80 -25.28 12.13
N LEU A 59 20.65 -25.72 11.62
CA LEU A 59 19.54 -26.24 12.45
C LEU A 59 19.94 -27.49 13.24
N LEU A 60 20.66 -28.42 12.63
CA LEU A 60 21.13 -29.65 13.29
C LEU A 60 22.23 -29.37 14.33
N SER A 61 23.04 -28.35 14.12
CA SER A 61 24.09 -27.94 15.06
C SER A 61 23.57 -27.19 16.29
N GLN A 62 22.29 -26.79 16.28
CA GLN A 62 21.65 -26.12 17.39
C GLN A 62 21.38 -27.14 18.52
N GLU A 63 22.29 -27.23 19.48
CA GLU A 63 22.05 -27.99 20.71
C GLU A 63 20.99 -27.28 21.55
N TYR A 64 19.84 -27.94 21.78
CA TYR A 64 18.84 -27.46 22.73
C TYR A 64 19.37 -27.61 24.15
N ALA A 65 19.95 -26.54 24.69
CA ALA A 65 20.25 -26.46 26.12
C ALA A 65 18.93 -26.34 26.90
N GLN A 66 18.73 -27.22 27.87
CA GLN A 66 17.52 -27.24 28.69
C GLN A 66 17.71 -26.26 29.87
N PRO A 67 16.89 -25.21 30.00
CA PRO A 67 17.12 -24.14 30.97
C PRO A 67 16.89 -24.65 32.40
N ALA A 68 17.78 -24.29 33.33
CA ALA A 68 17.77 -24.77 34.71
C ALA A 68 16.74 -24.06 35.60
N SER A 69 16.24 -22.87 35.23
CA SER A 69 15.21 -22.11 35.96
C SER A 69 14.51 -21.04 35.09
N VAL A 70 13.33 -20.56 35.50
CA VAL A 70 12.51 -19.57 34.74
C VAL A 70 13.21 -18.21 34.60
N ASP A 71 13.90 -17.72 35.64
CA ASP A 71 14.68 -16.47 35.57
C ASP A 71 15.92 -16.58 34.66
N ASP A 72 16.36 -17.81 34.37
CA ASP A 72 17.43 -18.10 33.40
C ASP A 72 16.87 -18.06 31.97
N VAL A 73 15.64 -18.56 31.78
CA VAL A 73 14.94 -18.53 30.49
C VAL A 73 14.79 -17.11 29.97
N ASP A 74 14.35 -16.16 30.79
CA ASP A 74 14.13 -14.78 30.34
C ASP A 74 15.45 -14.08 29.93
N LYS A 75 16.55 -14.39 30.64
CA LYS A 75 17.88 -13.84 30.32
C LYS A 75 18.50 -14.51 29.10
N GLU A 76 18.34 -15.82 28.96
CA GLU A 76 18.76 -16.58 27.79
C GLU A 76 17.95 -16.17 26.55
N LEU A 77 16.64 -15.91 26.70
CA LEU A 77 15.77 -15.42 25.64
C LEU A 77 16.19 -14.03 25.18
N ALA A 78 16.43 -13.09 26.09
CA ALA A 78 16.89 -11.74 25.74
C ALA A 78 18.25 -11.77 25.00
N ARG A 79 19.15 -12.68 25.38
CA ARG A 79 20.42 -12.89 24.67
C ARG A 79 20.21 -13.52 23.29
N ALA A 80 19.39 -14.56 23.20
CA ALA A 80 19.09 -15.21 21.93
C ALA A 80 18.39 -14.28 20.94
N GLU A 81 17.52 -13.39 21.41
CA GLU A 81 16.90 -12.35 20.60
C GLU A 81 17.93 -11.36 20.07
N GLN A 82 18.85 -10.90 20.92
CA GLN A 82 19.93 -10.01 20.50
C GLN A 82 20.86 -10.67 19.48
N ASP A 83 21.26 -11.92 19.72
CA ASP A 83 22.12 -12.70 18.82
C ASP A 83 21.41 -12.96 17.47
N LEU A 84 20.10 -13.24 17.48
CA LEU A 84 19.30 -13.38 16.27
C LEU A 84 19.26 -12.08 15.48
N LEU A 85 18.99 -10.95 16.14
CA LEU A 85 18.96 -9.65 15.48
C LEU A 85 20.31 -9.28 14.87
N GLU A 86 21.42 -9.57 15.56
CA GLU A 86 22.77 -9.37 15.05
C GLU A 86 23.05 -10.28 13.84
N ALA A 87 22.72 -11.57 13.93
CA ALA A 87 22.86 -12.52 12.82
C ALA A 87 22.02 -12.10 11.60
N ARG A 88 20.77 -11.66 11.81
CA ARG A 88 19.89 -11.18 10.75
C ARG A 88 20.42 -9.91 10.10
N ALA A 89 20.91 -8.96 10.92
CA ALA A 89 21.50 -7.73 10.42
C ALA A 89 22.76 -8.02 9.57
N THR A 90 23.68 -8.85 10.09
CA THR A 90 24.92 -9.21 9.39
C THR A 90 24.66 -10.00 8.10
N TYR A 91 23.72 -10.95 8.12
CA TYR A 91 23.29 -11.68 6.92
C TYR A 91 22.68 -10.75 5.87
N SER A 92 21.78 -9.86 6.27
CA SER A 92 21.16 -8.87 5.38
C SER A 92 22.22 -7.95 4.76
N VAL A 93 23.18 -7.47 5.55
CA VAL A 93 24.26 -6.61 5.04
C VAL A 93 25.15 -7.36 4.06
N ARG A 94 25.54 -8.61 4.38
CA ARG A 94 26.35 -9.45 3.49
C ARG A 94 25.65 -9.70 2.17
N THR A 95 24.37 -10.09 2.22
CA THR A 95 23.56 -10.36 1.02
C THR A 95 23.45 -9.11 0.14
N LYS A 96 23.16 -7.96 0.73
CA LYS A 96 23.13 -6.68 0.03
C LYS A 96 24.48 -6.30 -0.57
N ALA A 97 25.59 -6.58 0.12
CA ALA A 97 26.93 -6.31 -0.40
C ALA A 97 27.27 -7.21 -1.59
N ILE A 98 26.93 -8.51 -1.53
CA ILE A 98 27.11 -9.44 -2.65
C ILE A 98 26.26 -9.01 -3.84
N GLU A 99 24.98 -8.70 -3.62
CA GLU A 99 24.08 -8.21 -4.65
C GLU A 99 24.61 -6.91 -5.29
N ALA A 100 25.08 -5.96 -4.48
CA ALA A 100 25.67 -4.73 -4.97
C ALA A 100 26.92 -4.99 -5.84
N VAL A 101 27.79 -5.92 -5.45
CA VAL A 101 28.97 -6.29 -6.27
C VAL A 101 28.53 -6.97 -7.58
N LEU A 102 27.60 -7.92 -7.52
CA LEU A 102 27.08 -8.63 -8.69
C LEU A 102 26.34 -7.71 -9.68
N MET A 103 25.72 -6.63 -9.19
CA MET A 103 25.06 -5.64 -10.05
C MET A 103 26.03 -4.57 -10.55
N ALA A 104 26.93 -4.08 -9.70
CA ALA A 104 27.82 -2.95 -10.02
C ALA A 104 29.01 -3.36 -10.89
N ASP A 105 29.68 -4.49 -10.60
CA ASP A 105 30.87 -4.93 -11.33
C ASP A 105 30.62 -5.13 -12.84
N PRO A 106 29.60 -5.89 -13.28
CA PRO A 106 29.31 -6.02 -14.71
C PRO A 106 28.85 -4.70 -15.33
N SER A 107 28.20 -3.81 -14.58
CA SER A 107 27.81 -2.48 -15.10
C SER A 107 29.02 -1.59 -15.36
N ILE A 108 29.97 -1.52 -14.41
CA ILE A 108 31.22 -0.78 -14.54
C ILE A 108 32.06 -1.38 -15.66
N GLN A 109 32.18 -2.71 -15.72
CA GLN A 109 32.93 -3.39 -16.77
C GLN A 109 32.31 -3.21 -18.15
N SER A 110 30.98 -3.21 -18.27
CA SER A 110 30.29 -3.02 -19.55
C SER A 110 30.53 -1.63 -20.16
N ILE A 111 30.72 -0.61 -19.33
CA ILE A 111 30.89 0.79 -19.77
C ILE A 111 32.38 1.16 -19.90
N TYR A 112 33.24 0.70 -18.98
CA TYR A 112 34.61 1.20 -18.83
C TYR A 112 35.71 0.20 -19.21
N SER A 113 35.43 -1.08 -19.44
CA SER A 113 36.49 -2.04 -19.80
C SER A 113 36.85 -1.99 -21.28
N THR A 114 38.09 -1.60 -21.59
CA THR A 114 38.71 -1.64 -22.93
C THR A 114 38.77 -3.07 -23.50
N THR A 115 38.71 -4.09 -22.62
CA THR A 115 38.67 -5.52 -22.98
C THR A 115 37.27 -6.06 -22.68
N SER A 116 36.31 -5.74 -23.55
CA SER A 116 34.94 -6.23 -23.44
C SER A 116 34.91 -7.76 -23.54
N THR A 117 34.60 -8.43 -22.43
CA THR A 117 34.30 -9.85 -22.41
C THR A 117 32.99 -10.10 -23.18
N PRO A 118 32.79 -11.27 -23.81
CA PRO A 118 31.56 -11.55 -24.56
C PRO A 118 30.31 -11.43 -23.67
N ILE A 119 30.45 -11.75 -22.38
CA ILE A 119 29.41 -11.60 -21.36
C ILE A 119 29.10 -10.11 -21.10
N SER A 120 30.11 -9.24 -20.94
CA SER A 120 29.85 -7.81 -20.71
C SER A 120 29.15 -7.14 -21.90
N ARG A 121 29.44 -7.59 -23.13
CA ARG A 121 28.73 -7.13 -24.34
C ARG A 121 27.28 -7.62 -24.40
N ALA A 122 27.01 -8.83 -23.94
CA ALA A 122 25.67 -9.39 -23.88
C ALA A 122 24.81 -8.75 -22.77
N LEU A 123 25.44 -8.29 -21.68
CA LEU A 123 24.75 -7.64 -20.56
C LEU A 123 24.41 -6.17 -20.83
N LEU A 124 25.15 -5.47 -21.69
CA LEU A 124 24.96 -4.04 -21.96
C LEU A 124 23.52 -3.66 -22.36
N PRO A 125 22.82 -4.38 -23.27
CA PRO A 125 21.42 -4.06 -23.59
C PRO A 125 20.45 -4.27 -22.41
N LEU A 126 20.73 -5.24 -21.55
CA LEU A 126 19.91 -5.52 -20.36
C LEU A 126 20.10 -4.44 -19.29
N ILE A 127 21.34 -3.99 -19.10
CA ILE A 127 21.67 -2.88 -18.20
C ILE A 127 20.98 -1.60 -18.69
N HIS A 128 21.08 -1.30 -19.98
CA HIS A 128 20.41 -0.13 -20.57
C HIS A 128 18.88 -0.19 -20.41
N ARG A 129 18.27 -1.36 -20.60
CA ARG A 129 16.83 -1.56 -20.37
C ARG A 129 16.46 -1.38 -18.90
N ARG A 130 17.24 -1.96 -17.98
CA ARG A 130 17.05 -1.77 -16.54
C ARG A 130 17.07 -0.27 -16.21
N ASP A 131 18.05 0.47 -16.72
CA ASP A 131 18.19 1.90 -16.43
C ASP A 131 17.02 2.71 -16.99
N ILE A 132 16.54 2.39 -18.20
CA ILE A 132 15.31 2.95 -18.76
C ILE A 132 14.09 2.63 -17.89
N LEU A 133 13.90 1.37 -17.50
CA LEU A 133 12.78 0.95 -16.68
C LEU A 133 12.82 1.61 -15.29
N SER A 134 14.00 1.77 -14.71
CA SER A 134 14.19 2.48 -13.44
C SER A 134 13.81 3.96 -13.58
N LEU A 135 14.18 4.61 -14.69
CA LEU A 135 13.79 6.00 -14.95
C LEU A 135 12.27 6.15 -15.11
N ILE A 136 11.64 5.22 -15.84
CA ILE A 136 10.19 5.15 -16.02
C ILE A 136 9.50 4.94 -14.67
N HIS A 137 9.99 4.00 -13.88
CA HIS A 137 9.44 3.67 -12.57
C HIS A 137 9.52 4.86 -11.62
N GLU A 138 10.65 5.57 -11.56
CA GLU A 138 10.80 6.76 -10.72
C GLU A 138 9.83 7.88 -11.16
N ASN A 139 9.66 8.08 -12.46
CA ASN A 139 8.71 9.06 -12.98
C ASN A 139 7.27 8.71 -12.57
N LEU A 140 6.88 7.44 -12.74
CA LEU A 140 5.54 6.96 -12.39
C LEU A 140 5.31 7.01 -10.88
N ALA A 141 6.30 6.61 -10.07
CA ALA A 141 6.23 6.69 -8.61
C ALA A 141 6.08 8.13 -8.14
N ARG A 142 6.78 9.08 -8.78
CA ARG A 142 6.63 10.51 -8.50
C ARG A 142 5.24 11.03 -8.89
N SER A 143 4.75 10.67 -10.07
CA SER A 143 3.38 11.03 -10.51
C SER A 143 2.34 10.49 -9.53
N HIS A 144 2.45 9.22 -9.15
CA HIS A 144 1.59 8.58 -8.16
C HIS A 144 1.63 9.29 -6.81
N ALA A 145 2.83 9.61 -6.29
CA ALA A 145 2.98 10.35 -5.03
C ALA A 145 2.31 11.73 -5.09
N THR A 146 2.46 12.46 -6.20
CA THR A 146 1.79 13.76 -6.37
C THR A 146 0.27 13.63 -6.46
N CYS A 147 -0.24 12.60 -7.13
CA CYS A 147 -1.68 12.32 -7.22
C CYS A 147 -2.25 11.96 -5.84
N ALA A 148 -1.57 11.09 -5.09
CA ALA A 148 -1.96 10.70 -3.73
C ALA A 148 -1.98 11.91 -2.78
N GLN A 149 -0.98 12.80 -2.89
CA GLN A 149 -0.95 14.04 -2.10
C GLN A 149 -2.09 14.99 -2.49
N ALA A 150 -2.38 15.14 -3.79
CA ALA A 150 -3.49 15.96 -4.26
C ALA A 150 -4.85 15.41 -3.77
N LEU A 151 -5.03 14.08 -3.80
CA LEU A 151 -6.22 13.42 -3.28
C LEU A 151 -6.38 13.66 -1.77
N SER A 152 -5.32 13.43 -0.98
CA SER A 152 -5.33 13.66 0.46
C SER A 152 -5.67 15.12 0.81
N ASN A 153 -5.07 16.10 0.10
CA ASN A 153 -5.41 17.50 0.28
C ASN A 153 -6.89 17.80 -0.05
N ALA A 154 -7.41 17.19 -1.12
CA ALA A 154 -8.81 17.36 -1.51
C ALA A 154 -9.77 16.72 -0.49
N GLU A 155 -9.42 15.58 0.10
CA GLU A 155 -10.19 14.94 1.17
C GLU A 155 -10.23 15.81 2.43
N VAL A 156 -9.09 16.39 2.84
CA VAL A 156 -9.02 17.32 3.98
C VAL A 156 -9.88 18.55 3.74
N GLU A 157 -9.83 19.15 2.54
CA GLU A 157 -10.68 20.28 2.19
C GLU A 157 -12.17 19.90 2.15
N ASN A 158 -12.50 18.70 1.68
CA ASN A 158 -13.88 18.21 1.70
C ASN A 158 -14.40 18.08 3.14
N LEU A 159 -13.63 17.46 4.03
CA LEU A 159 -13.97 17.37 5.46
C LEU A 159 -14.18 18.76 6.08
N ARG A 160 -13.28 19.71 5.80
CA ARG A 160 -13.41 21.09 6.28
C ARG A 160 -14.67 21.77 5.75
N ILE A 161 -15.02 21.56 4.48
CA ILE A 161 -16.25 22.10 3.88
C ILE A 161 -17.49 21.45 4.49
N VAL A 162 -17.48 20.13 4.71
CA VAL A 162 -18.58 19.41 5.36
C VAL A 162 -18.80 19.91 6.78
N GLN A 163 -17.74 20.09 7.56
CA GLN A 163 -17.83 20.66 8.91
C GLN A 163 -18.41 22.08 8.89
N LYS A 164 -17.92 22.95 8.00
CA LYS A 164 -18.47 24.30 7.86
C LYS A 164 -19.93 24.29 7.40
N ASN A 165 -20.31 23.37 6.52
CA ASN A 165 -21.70 23.22 6.10
C ASN A 165 -22.57 22.74 7.27
N GLN A 166 -22.08 21.85 8.13
CA GLN A 166 -22.78 21.44 9.35
C GLN A 166 -22.96 22.62 10.31
N GLU A 167 -21.91 23.40 10.56
CA GLU A 167 -21.97 24.62 11.39
C GLU A 167 -23.01 25.62 10.85
N LEU A 168 -22.98 25.91 9.55
CA LEU A 168 -23.95 26.81 8.92
C LEU A 168 -25.38 26.26 8.98
N VAL A 169 -25.57 24.95 8.82
CA VAL A 169 -26.89 24.31 8.97
C VAL A 169 -27.36 24.40 10.42
N GLN A 170 -26.46 24.24 11.40
CA GLN A 170 -26.79 24.41 12.81
C GLN A 170 -27.17 25.86 13.12
N GLU A 171 -26.42 26.85 12.62
CA GLU A 171 -26.77 28.27 12.73
C GLU A 171 -28.13 28.56 12.09
N LEU A 172 -28.40 28.04 10.89
CA LEU A 172 -29.71 28.16 10.25
C LEU A 172 -30.82 27.51 11.07
N LEU A 173 -30.60 26.33 11.64
CA LEU A 173 -31.57 25.65 12.50
C LEU A 173 -31.83 26.42 13.79
N VAL A 174 -30.83 27.06 14.38
CA VAL A 174 -31.02 27.95 15.53
C VAL A 174 -31.85 29.17 15.13
N LEU A 175 -31.47 29.84 14.04
CA LEU A 175 -32.19 31.02 13.52
C LEU A 175 -33.63 30.71 13.10
N THR A 176 -33.91 29.49 12.60
CA THR A 176 -35.24 29.07 12.14
C THR A 176 -36.05 28.33 13.21
N GLY A 177 -35.39 27.75 14.22
CA GLY A 177 -36.02 27.05 15.34
C GLY A 177 -36.62 28.01 16.38
N ASP A 178 -36.07 29.22 16.50
CA ASP A 178 -36.67 30.29 17.30
C ASP A 178 -37.93 30.88 16.63
N ASP A 179 -38.11 30.64 15.33
CA ASP A 179 -39.17 31.23 14.52
C ASP A 179 -40.06 30.17 13.86
N GLU A 180 -40.55 29.17 14.60
CA GLU A 180 -41.50 28.16 14.09
C GLU A 180 -42.83 28.75 13.56
N SER A 181 -43.02 30.07 13.69
CA SER A 181 -44.15 30.84 13.16
C SER A 181 -44.32 30.69 11.64
N TRP A 182 -43.23 30.48 10.89
CA TRP A 182 -43.31 30.27 9.43
C TRP A 182 -44.03 28.98 9.04
N LYS A 183 -44.06 27.95 9.90
CA LYS A 183 -44.79 26.70 9.61
C LYS A 183 -46.31 26.92 9.60
N ASP A 184 -46.78 27.84 10.43
CA ASP A 184 -48.17 28.26 10.46
C ASP A 184 -48.51 29.18 9.27
N GLU A 185 -47.53 29.97 8.81
CA GLU A 185 -47.64 30.89 7.67
C GLU A 185 -47.66 30.19 6.29
N ILE A 186 -47.26 28.91 6.19
CA ILE A 186 -47.41 28.12 4.97
C ILE A 186 -48.89 27.77 4.74
N THR A 187 -49.57 28.52 3.89
CA THR A 187 -50.98 28.28 3.51
C THR A 187 -51.14 27.11 2.53
N ASP A 188 -50.07 26.74 1.82
CA ASP A 188 -50.11 25.71 0.77
C ASP A 188 -50.06 24.27 1.35
N GLN A 189 -51.20 23.57 1.26
CA GLN A 189 -51.39 22.19 1.74
C GLN A 189 -50.35 21.20 1.17
N ARG A 190 -49.91 21.40 -0.08
CA ARG A 190 -48.92 20.56 -0.76
C ARG A 190 -47.54 20.69 -0.11
N LEU A 191 -47.11 21.92 0.19
CA LEU A 191 -45.82 22.20 0.82
C LEU A 191 -45.79 21.64 2.25
N LYS A 192 -46.90 21.78 3.02
CA LYS A 192 -47.05 21.14 4.33
C LYS A 192 -46.88 19.62 4.27
N SER A 193 -47.53 18.96 3.32
CA SER A 193 -47.40 17.50 3.17
C SER A 193 -45.98 17.04 2.78
N GLN A 194 -45.25 17.85 2.00
CA GLN A 194 -43.87 17.57 1.62
C GLN A 194 -42.90 17.79 2.79
N LEU A 195 -43.12 18.84 3.58
CA LEU A 195 -42.34 19.12 4.78
C LEU A 195 -42.52 18.00 5.81
N GLU A 196 -43.75 17.59 6.11
CA GLU A 196 -43.98 16.46 7.01
C GLU A 196 -43.35 15.15 6.51
N LYS A 197 -43.36 14.92 5.19
CA LYS A 197 -42.71 13.74 4.60
C LYS A 197 -41.19 13.80 4.76
N ALA A 198 -40.60 14.98 4.58
CA ALA A 198 -39.16 15.19 4.77
C ALA A 198 -38.77 15.06 6.25
N GLU A 199 -39.56 15.63 7.17
CA GLU A 199 -39.35 15.47 8.61
C GLU A 199 -39.46 14.00 9.05
N ARG A 200 -40.47 13.27 8.56
CA ARG A 200 -40.59 11.82 8.81
C ARG A 200 -39.37 11.07 8.28
N GLY A 201 -38.95 11.35 7.04
CA GLY A 201 -37.74 10.73 6.46
C GLY A 201 -36.47 11.04 7.24
N ASN A 202 -36.33 12.26 7.78
CA ASN A 202 -35.18 12.62 8.61
C ASN A 202 -35.21 11.91 9.97
N ARG A 203 -36.39 11.79 10.61
CA ARG A 203 -36.56 11.01 11.84
C ARG A 203 -36.22 9.53 11.63
N ASP A 204 -36.68 8.95 10.52
CA ASP A 204 -36.39 7.55 10.16
C ASP A 204 -34.89 7.35 9.93
N ALA A 205 -34.24 8.24 9.17
CA ALA A 205 -32.79 8.19 8.93
C ALA A 205 -31.97 8.38 10.22
N ARG A 206 -32.38 9.28 11.12
CA ARG A 206 -31.75 9.44 12.44
C ARG A 206 -31.91 8.18 13.29
N ALA A 207 -33.08 7.55 13.25
CA ALA A 207 -33.31 6.28 13.96
C ALA A 207 -32.47 5.13 13.37
N ASP A 208 -32.26 5.09 12.05
CA ASP A 208 -31.34 4.14 11.42
C ASP A 208 -29.88 4.38 11.82
N TYR A 209 -29.43 5.64 11.82
CA TYR A 209 -28.09 6.01 12.27
C TYR A 209 -27.82 5.58 13.71
N VAL A 210 -28.73 5.89 14.64
CA VAL A 210 -28.62 5.51 16.05
C VAL A 210 -28.59 3.98 16.20
N ARG A 211 -29.41 3.25 15.45
CA ARG A 211 -29.37 1.77 15.44
C ARG A 211 -28.01 1.24 15.00
N ILE A 212 -27.45 1.76 13.92
CA ILE A 212 -26.14 1.34 13.41
C ILE A 212 -25.03 1.69 14.41
N LYS A 213 -25.07 2.90 15.00
CA LYS A 213 -24.12 3.33 16.02
C LYS A 213 -24.10 2.36 17.21
N HIS A 214 -25.27 2.02 17.76
CA HIS A 214 -25.37 1.07 18.87
C HIS A 214 -24.88 -0.34 18.51
N ILE A 215 -25.13 -0.81 17.28
CA ILE A 215 -24.63 -2.13 16.84
C ILE A 215 -23.10 -2.12 16.78
N ILE A 216 -22.50 -1.05 16.26
CA ILE A 216 -21.05 -0.92 16.15
C ILE A 216 -20.41 -0.78 17.53
N SER A 217 -20.95 0.06 18.42
CA SER A 217 -20.41 0.20 19.78
C SER A 217 -20.49 -1.12 20.55
N ALA A 218 -21.60 -1.85 20.46
CA ALA A 218 -21.73 -3.17 21.05
C ALA A 218 -20.73 -4.18 20.47
N ALA A 219 -20.49 -4.16 19.16
CA ALA A 219 -19.51 -5.04 18.52
C ALA A 219 -18.07 -4.73 18.94
N ILE A 220 -17.70 -3.45 19.05
CA ILE A 220 -16.37 -3.03 19.50
C ILE A 220 -16.14 -3.44 20.95
N VAL A 221 -17.09 -3.16 21.84
CA VAL A 221 -16.99 -3.55 23.27
C VAL A 221 -16.95 -5.08 23.42
N ALA A 222 -17.72 -5.83 22.64
CA ALA A 222 -17.73 -7.29 22.67
C ALA A 222 -16.46 -7.93 22.08
N SER A 223 -15.75 -7.23 21.21
CA SER A 223 -14.53 -7.74 20.57
C SER A 223 -13.33 -7.87 21.52
N GLY A 224 -13.37 -7.21 22.68
CA GLY A 224 -12.29 -7.21 23.66
C GLY A 224 -11.05 -6.40 23.23
N ILE A 225 -11.14 -5.62 22.15
CA ILE A 225 -10.13 -4.64 21.75
C ILE A 225 -10.07 -3.53 22.80
N ASP A 226 -8.87 -3.04 23.14
CA ASP A 226 -8.68 -1.90 24.06
C ASP A 226 -9.09 -0.58 23.40
N TRP A 227 -10.40 -0.38 23.27
CA TRP A 227 -11.01 0.80 22.66
C TRP A 227 -10.89 2.07 23.53
N ALA A 228 -10.55 1.93 24.81
CA ALA A 228 -10.43 3.07 25.73
C ALA A 228 -9.13 3.86 25.52
N SER A 229 -8.08 3.20 25.01
CA SER A 229 -6.77 3.79 24.72
C SER A 229 -6.70 4.47 23.33
N ASP A 230 -7.64 4.15 22.43
CA ASP A 230 -7.72 4.73 21.09
C ASP A 230 -8.83 5.79 21.02
N GLU A 231 -8.45 7.03 20.70
CA GLU A 231 -9.36 8.17 20.57
C GLU A 231 -10.50 7.91 19.57
N GLN A 232 -10.19 7.28 18.43
CA GLN A 232 -11.17 7.06 17.37
C GLN A 232 -12.22 6.01 17.77
N LEU A 233 -11.80 4.98 18.49
CA LEU A 233 -12.70 3.95 19.00
C LEU A 233 -13.49 4.45 20.20
N ARG A 234 -12.89 5.31 21.01
CA ARG A 234 -13.56 5.95 22.15
C ARG A 234 -14.71 6.84 21.68
N ASP A 235 -14.50 7.70 20.69
CA ASP A 235 -15.55 8.56 20.14
C ASP A 235 -16.69 7.77 19.50
N LEU A 236 -16.39 6.61 18.94
CA LEU A 236 -17.37 5.74 18.32
C LEU A 236 -18.22 4.95 19.35
N VAL A 237 -17.64 4.66 20.52
CA VAL A 237 -18.29 3.91 21.61
C VAL A 237 -19.00 4.83 22.60
N VAL A 238 -18.46 6.03 22.87
CA VAL A 238 -19.06 6.99 23.80
C VAL A 238 -20.19 7.74 23.10
N ASP A 239 -21.38 7.71 23.70
CA ASP A 239 -22.52 8.51 23.23
C ASP A 239 -22.43 9.93 23.81
N GLU A 240 -22.38 10.95 22.95
CA GLU A 240 -22.42 12.37 23.33
C GLU A 240 -23.79 12.79 23.92
N GLU A 241 -24.81 11.93 23.89
CA GLU A 241 -26.16 12.25 24.42
C GLU A 241 -26.28 12.10 25.96
N ASP A 242 -25.22 11.68 26.67
CA ASP A 242 -25.21 11.49 28.15
C ASP A 242 -24.45 12.59 28.95
N ILE A 243 -24.14 13.75 28.33
CA ILE A 243 -23.57 14.94 29.01
C ILE A 243 -24.43 16.20 28.76
#